data_AF-A0A4Q3JQU3-F1
#
_entry.id   AF-A0A4Q3JQU3-F1
#
_cell.length_a   1.000
_cell.length_b   1.000
_cell.length_c   1.000
_cell.angle_alpha   90.00
_cell.angle_beta   90.00
_cell.angle_gamma   90.00
#
_symmetry.space_group_name_H-M   'P 1'
#
loop_
_entity.id
_entity.type
_entity.pdbx_description
1 polymer ?
#
loop_
_entity_poly.entity_id
_entity_poly.type
_entity_poly.pdbx_seq_one_letter_code
_entity_poly.pdbx_strand_id
1 'polypeptide(L)'
;MIEVRELRKVFRVQRREPGLAAALRSVFRRQYDEVTAVGGLSFAIAAGERVGFLGPNGAGKTTTLKMLAGLVHPTSGEVRVGGRVPWQRGDDFLRSIMLVMGQKQQLLWDLPPAETFELNRAIYGVDRATFVKHTGELVELLGVGDASRKPTRQLSLGERMKCELVAALVHRPRVLFLDEPTIGLDVTMQVALRGFIRSYNEQHGATLLLTSHYMDDVQALCPRVLVIDRGQLSYDGSLAALARRLRPEKRVTFRFASPVDDAALAAIGRRVESPDASRATVQVPAAAVGEAVARALQTLPVVDLTVEDPPLEEVMAALFEQRSVPEAASG
;
A
#
# COMPACT_ATOMS: atom_id res chain seq x y z
N MET A 1 16.05 -9.12 -1.28
CA MET A 1 16.77 -7.91 -1.70
C MET A 1 16.24 -7.45 -3.05
N ILE A 2 15.76 -6.22 -3.12
CA ILE A 2 15.31 -5.55 -4.34
C ILE A 2 16.22 -4.34 -4.54
N GLU A 3 16.77 -4.19 -5.73
CA GLU A 3 17.61 -3.06 -6.12
C GLU A 3 17.07 -2.47 -7.42
N VAL A 4 16.87 -1.16 -7.43
CA VAL A 4 16.34 -0.41 -8.56
C VAL A 4 17.24 0.80 -8.79
N ARG A 5 17.69 1.00 -10.03
CA ARG A 5 18.55 2.12 -10.42
C ARG A 5 18.04 2.76 -11.71
N GLU A 6 17.79 4.06 -11.66
CA GLU A 6 17.37 4.89 -12.80
C GLU A 6 16.22 4.26 -13.62
N LEU A 7 15.30 3.59 -12.95
CA LEU A 7 14.20 2.86 -13.59
C LEU A 7 13.27 3.84 -14.29
N ARG A 8 13.07 3.66 -15.59
CA ARG A 8 12.20 4.50 -16.41
C ARG A 8 11.21 3.64 -17.19
N LYS A 9 10.00 4.18 -17.34
CA LYS A 9 8.98 3.62 -18.23
C LYS A 9 8.25 4.73 -18.96
N VAL A 10 8.39 4.72 -20.27
CA VAL A 10 7.68 5.59 -21.20
C VAL A 10 6.75 4.72 -22.05
N PHE A 11 5.48 5.10 -22.12
CA PHE A 11 4.49 4.49 -23.01
C PHE A 11 4.28 5.38 -24.22
N ARG A 12 4.19 4.77 -25.40
CA ARG A 12 3.77 5.44 -26.63
C ARG A 12 2.28 5.24 -26.79
N VAL A 13 1.51 6.30 -26.62
CA VAL A 13 0.05 6.29 -26.79
C VAL A 13 -0.26 6.84 -28.17
N GLN A 14 -1.05 6.12 -28.95
CA GLN A 14 -1.44 6.59 -30.27
C GLN A 14 -2.43 7.76 -30.10
N ARG A 15 -2.12 8.90 -30.72
CA ARG A 15 -3.03 10.03 -30.78
C ARG A 15 -4.18 9.68 -31.74
N ARG A 16 -5.40 9.55 -31.21
CA ARG A 16 -6.61 9.30 -32.00
C ARG A 16 -7.43 10.58 -32.08
N GLU A 17 -7.38 11.25 -33.21
CA GLU A 17 -8.29 12.36 -33.51
C GLU A 17 -9.64 11.81 -33.99
N PRO A 18 -10.78 12.36 -33.53
CA PRO A 18 -12.10 11.92 -33.97
C PRO A 18 -12.35 12.24 -35.46
N GLY A 19 -13.01 11.32 -36.18
CA GLY A 19 -13.47 11.50 -37.56
C GLY A 19 -12.87 10.51 -38.58
N LEU A 20 -13.65 10.18 -39.61
CA LEU A 20 -13.28 9.23 -40.67
C LEU A 20 -12.00 9.63 -41.43
N ALA A 21 -11.80 10.94 -41.67
CA ALA A 21 -10.59 11.45 -42.32
C ALA A 21 -9.33 11.30 -41.45
N ALA A 22 -9.45 11.51 -40.14
CA ALA A 22 -8.37 11.27 -39.18
C ALA A 22 -8.05 9.78 -39.05
N ALA A 23 -9.07 8.91 -39.08
CA ALA A 23 -8.89 7.46 -39.10
C ALA A 23 -8.09 7.00 -40.33
N LEU A 24 -8.47 7.46 -41.54
CA LEU A 24 -7.73 7.15 -42.77
C LEU A 24 -6.30 7.71 -42.74
N ARG A 25 -6.08 8.94 -42.27
CA ARG A 25 -4.71 9.48 -42.10
C ARG A 25 -3.88 8.69 -41.09
N SER A 26 -4.49 8.22 -40.00
CA SER A 26 -3.80 7.43 -38.97
C SER A 26 -3.34 6.06 -39.47
N VAL A 27 -3.89 5.56 -40.59
CA VAL A 27 -3.40 4.35 -41.28
C VAL A 27 -2.07 4.63 -41.99
N PHE A 28 -1.89 5.82 -42.56
CA PHE A 28 -0.69 6.20 -43.32
C PHE A 28 0.38 6.96 -42.52
N ARG A 29 -0.01 7.74 -41.50
CA ARG A 29 0.88 8.45 -40.57
C ARG A 29 0.34 8.37 -39.15
N ARG A 30 0.88 7.42 -38.37
CA ARG A 30 0.57 7.29 -36.93
C ARG A 30 1.35 8.32 -36.13
N GLN A 31 0.65 9.18 -35.42
CA GLN A 31 1.22 10.08 -34.43
C GLN A 31 1.13 9.42 -33.05
N TYR A 32 2.19 9.57 -32.26
CA TYR A 32 2.30 9.02 -30.92
C TYR A 32 2.64 10.14 -29.95
N ASP A 33 1.96 10.14 -28.81
CA ASP A 33 2.34 10.93 -27.64
C ASP A 33 3.10 10.02 -26.67
N GLU A 34 4.16 10.55 -26.04
CA GLU A 34 4.93 9.83 -25.04
C GLU A 34 4.46 10.18 -23.63
N VAL A 35 4.03 9.17 -22.88
CA VAL A 35 3.60 9.31 -21.49
C VAL A 35 4.61 8.64 -20.58
N THR A 36 5.32 9.44 -19.79
CA THR A 36 6.28 8.93 -18.80
C THR A 36 5.53 8.48 -17.56
N ALA A 37 5.45 7.17 -17.35
CA ALA A 37 4.83 6.58 -16.16
C ALA A 37 5.81 6.46 -14.99
N VAL A 38 7.10 6.27 -15.28
CA VAL A 38 8.17 6.19 -14.30
C VAL A 38 9.38 6.97 -14.84
N GLY A 39 9.88 7.92 -14.07
CA GLY A 39 10.79 8.99 -14.52
C GLY A 39 12.19 8.94 -13.94
N GLY A 40 12.70 7.76 -13.56
CA GLY A 40 14.04 7.58 -12.99
C GLY A 40 13.99 7.24 -11.50
N LEU A 41 13.37 6.12 -11.14
CA LEU A 41 13.32 5.65 -9.75
C LEU A 41 14.59 4.91 -9.38
N SER A 42 15.15 5.23 -8.21
CA SER A 42 16.32 4.56 -7.63
C SER A 42 16.06 4.30 -6.15
N PHE A 43 16.06 3.03 -5.73
CA PHE A 43 15.87 2.63 -4.33
C PHE A 43 16.35 1.20 -4.09
N ALA A 44 16.52 0.83 -2.82
CA ALA A 44 16.87 -0.53 -2.42
C ALA A 44 16.03 -0.97 -1.21
N ILE A 45 15.63 -2.24 -1.21
CA ILE A 45 14.85 -2.89 -0.15
C ILE A 45 15.61 -4.14 0.31
N ALA A 46 15.90 -4.21 1.60
CA ALA A 46 16.61 -5.31 2.22
C ALA A 46 15.74 -6.58 2.26
N ALA A 47 16.37 -7.74 2.45
CA ALA A 47 15.61 -8.98 2.64
C ALA A 47 14.79 -8.92 3.96
N GLY A 48 13.54 -9.37 3.92
CA GLY A 48 12.63 -9.39 5.07
C GLY A 48 12.03 -8.03 5.42
N GLU A 49 12.40 -6.97 4.71
CA GLU A 49 11.88 -5.63 4.96
C GLU A 49 10.42 -5.51 4.49
N ARG A 50 9.61 -4.75 5.23
CA ARG A 50 8.24 -4.40 4.87
C ARG A 50 8.17 -2.93 4.49
N VAL A 51 7.87 -2.65 3.23
CA VAL A 51 7.92 -1.29 2.67
C VAL A 51 6.59 -0.93 2.04
N GLY A 52 6.06 0.23 2.40
CA GLY A 52 4.90 0.83 1.74
C GLY A 52 5.34 1.62 0.51
N PHE A 53 4.64 1.47 -0.60
CA PHE A 53 4.89 2.19 -1.85
C PHE A 53 3.72 3.12 -2.13
N LEU A 54 3.89 4.39 -1.76
CA LEU A 54 2.81 5.38 -1.68
C LEU A 54 2.96 6.44 -2.77
N GLY A 55 1.87 7.12 -3.09
CA GLY A 55 1.83 8.14 -4.14
C GLY A 55 0.41 8.40 -4.61
N PRO A 56 0.13 9.52 -5.29
CA PRO A 56 -1.19 9.78 -5.84
C PRO A 56 -1.53 8.78 -6.97
N ASN A 57 -2.79 8.81 -7.40
CA ASN A 57 -3.20 8.06 -8.59
C ASN A 57 -2.42 8.52 -9.81
N GLY A 58 -1.97 7.57 -10.63
CA GLY A 58 -1.12 7.88 -11.79
C GLY A 58 0.36 8.12 -11.48
N ALA A 59 0.80 8.07 -10.22
CA ALA A 59 2.22 8.29 -9.87
C ALA A 59 3.19 7.21 -10.39
N GLY A 60 2.69 6.10 -10.93
CA GLY A 60 3.52 4.99 -11.45
C GLY A 60 3.64 3.78 -10.52
N LYS A 61 2.82 3.68 -9.46
CA LYS A 61 2.87 2.61 -8.44
C LYS A 61 2.75 1.20 -9.03
N THR A 62 1.58 0.88 -9.57
CA THR A 62 1.28 -0.40 -10.22
C THR A 62 2.20 -0.68 -11.41
N THR A 63 2.59 0.34 -12.18
CA THR A 63 3.54 0.18 -13.30
C THR A 63 4.90 -0.29 -12.78
N THR A 64 5.39 0.29 -11.68
CA THR A 64 6.64 -0.12 -11.05
C THR A 64 6.54 -1.54 -10.52
N LEU A 65 5.49 -1.90 -9.77
CA LEU A 65 5.28 -3.27 -9.28
C LEU A 65 5.26 -4.29 -10.43
N LYS A 66 4.60 -3.97 -11.55
CA LYS A 66 4.60 -4.83 -12.75
C LYS A 66 5.99 -4.99 -13.37
N MET A 67 6.83 -3.96 -13.34
CA MET A 67 8.23 -4.08 -13.78
C MET A 67 9.04 -4.94 -12.82
N LEU A 68 8.89 -4.75 -11.51
CA LEU A 68 9.57 -5.57 -10.49
C LEU A 68 9.15 -7.05 -10.54
N ALA A 69 7.90 -7.33 -10.91
CA ALA A 69 7.38 -8.68 -11.11
C ALA A 69 7.68 -9.27 -12.52
N GLY A 70 8.36 -8.52 -13.39
CA GLY A 70 8.72 -8.97 -14.73
C GLY A 70 7.56 -9.09 -15.72
N LEU A 71 6.43 -8.40 -15.46
CA LEU A 71 5.26 -8.33 -16.35
C LEU A 71 5.36 -7.20 -17.37
N VAL A 72 6.14 -6.16 -17.07
CA VAL A 72 6.37 -5.01 -17.97
C VAL A 72 7.87 -4.80 -18.10
N HIS A 73 8.36 -4.68 -19.33
CA HIS A 73 9.76 -4.33 -19.57
C HIS A 73 9.97 -2.82 -19.35
N PRO A 74 11.02 -2.40 -18.62
CA PRO A 74 11.35 -0.99 -18.49
C PRO A 74 11.78 -0.39 -19.83
N THR A 75 11.68 0.93 -19.97
CA THR A 75 12.28 1.64 -21.11
C THR A 75 13.79 1.77 -20.92
N SER A 76 14.24 2.03 -19.69
CA SER A 76 15.66 2.04 -19.31
C SER A 76 15.82 1.85 -17.80
N GLY A 77 17.07 1.74 -17.35
CA GLY A 77 17.42 1.50 -15.95
C GLY A 77 17.63 0.03 -15.63
N GLU A 78 17.96 -0.26 -14.37
CA GLU A 78 18.31 -1.58 -13.89
C GLU A 78 17.41 -2.00 -12.73
N VAL A 79 17.02 -3.28 -12.72
CA VAL A 79 16.28 -3.89 -11.63
C VAL A 79 16.87 -5.25 -11.31
N ARG A 80 17.12 -5.50 -10.02
CA ARG A 80 17.42 -6.82 -9.48
C ARG A 80 16.44 -7.16 -8.37
N VAL A 81 15.81 -8.32 -8.45
CA VAL A 81 14.95 -8.87 -7.39
C VAL A 81 15.49 -10.26 -7.05
N GLY A 82 15.97 -10.44 -5.82
CA GLY A 82 16.66 -11.66 -5.43
C GLY A 82 17.91 -11.95 -6.29
N GLY A 83 18.58 -10.91 -6.78
CA GLY A 83 19.73 -11.01 -7.69
C GLY A 83 19.39 -11.32 -9.15
N ARG A 84 18.10 -11.49 -9.50
CA ARG A 84 17.63 -11.82 -10.85
C ARG A 84 17.05 -10.58 -11.55
N VAL A 85 17.14 -10.55 -12.88
CA VAL A 85 16.53 -9.50 -13.71
C VAL A 85 15.07 -9.88 -14.02
N PRO A 86 14.06 -9.11 -13.58
CA PRO A 86 12.66 -9.56 -13.61
C PRO A 86 12.10 -9.94 -14.99
N TRP A 87 12.39 -9.15 -16.02
CA TRP A 87 11.84 -9.36 -17.37
C TRP A 87 12.48 -10.52 -18.14
N GLN A 88 13.56 -11.12 -17.61
CA GLN A 88 14.07 -12.40 -18.14
C GLN A 88 13.19 -13.59 -17.72
N ARG A 89 12.38 -13.43 -16.66
CA ARG A 89 11.35 -14.38 -16.22
C ARG A 89 11.84 -15.82 -16.04
N GLY A 90 13.08 -16.02 -15.60
CA GLY A 90 13.60 -17.35 -15.29
C GLY A 90 12.82 -18.03 -14.15
N ASP A 91 12.74 -19.36 -14.18
CA ASP A 91 11.93 -20.16 -13.25
C ASP A 91 12.25 -19.89 -11.78
N ASP A 92 13.54 -19.80 -11.41
CA ASP A 92 13.97 -19.45 -10.06
C ASP A 92 13.37 -18.12 -9.58
N PHE A 93 13.34 -17.12 -10.47
CA PHE A 93 12.81 -15.81 -10.15
C PHE A 93 11.30 -15.90 -9.93
N LEU A 94 10.57 -16.52 -10.87
CA LEU A 94 9.10 -16.66 -10.79
C LEU A 94 8.66 -17.47 -9.57
N ARG A 95 9.43 -18.48 -9.16
CA ARG A 95 9.21 -19.25 -7.92
C ARG A 95 9.57 -18.46 -6.65
N SER A 96 10.39 -17.43 -6.76
CA SER A 96 10.83 -16.64 -5.60
C SER A 96 9.92 -15.44 -5.28
N ILE A 97 9.00 -15.08 -6.19
CA ILE A 97 8.15 -13.90 -6.04
C ILE A 97 6.66 -14.26 -6.12
N MET A 98 5.83 -13.34 -5.63
CA MET A 98 4.41 -13.34 -5.91
C MET A 98 3.89 -11.91 -6.05
N LEU A 99 2.96 -11.71 -6.98
CA LEU A 99 2.25 -10.45 -7.19
C LEU A 99 0.76 -10.68 -6.97
N VAL A 100 0.23 -10.13 -5.88
CA VAL A 100 -1.19 -10.15 -5.56
C VAL A 100 -1.78 -8.80 -5.94
N MET A 101 -2.81 -8.79 -6.77
CA MET A 101 -3.52 -7.58 -7.17
C MET A 101 -4.97 -7.71 -6.70
N GLY A 102 -5.47 -6.79 -5.87
CA GLY A 102 -6.82 -6.89 -5.31
C GLY A 102 -7.94 -6.98 -6.36
N GLN A 103 -7.69 -6.49 -7.58
CA GLN A 103 -8.66 -6.52 -8.68
C GLN A 103 -8.54 -7.72 -9.63
N LYS A 104 -7.57 -8.64 -9.43
CA LYS A 104 -7.40 -9.82 -10.29
C LYS A 104 -7.46 -11.10 -9.49
N GLN A 105 -8.33 -12.01 -9.93
CA GLN A 105 -8.56 -13.31 -9.30
C GLN A 105 -7.89 -14.41 -10.14
N GLN A 106 -7.22 -15.35 -9.47
CA GLN A 106 -6.64 -16.55 -10.09
C GLN A 106 -7.51 -17.79 -9.86
N LEU A 107 -8.45 -17.72 -8.90
CA LEU A 107 -9.38 -18.81 -8.60
C LEU A 107 -10.34 -19.04 -9.76
N LEU A 108 -10.57 -20.31 -10.08
CA LEU A 108 -11.51 -20.72 -11.13
C LEU A 108 -12.95 -20.67 -10.60
N TRP A 109 -13.82 -19.92 -11.30
CA TRP A 109 -15.18 -19.58 -10.83
C TRP A 109 -16.03 -20.78 -10.43
N ASP A 110 -15.99 -21.83 -11.23
CA ASP A 110 -16.82 -23.03 -11.06
C ASP A 110 -16.15 -24.14 -10.25
N LEU A 111 -14.86 -23.99 -9.89
CA LEU A 111 -14.12 -24.97 -9.12
C LEU A 111 -13.90 -24.51 -7.68
N PRO A 112 -13.74 -25.46 -6.74
CA PRO A 112 -13.24 -25.16 -5.41
C PRO A 112 -11.83 -24.57 -5.43
N PRO A 113 -11.49 -23.62 -4.55
CA PRO A 113 -10.13 -23.10 -4.44
C PRO A 113 -9.04 -24.16 -4.25
N ALA A 114 -9.36 -25.26 -3.56
CA ALA A 114 -8.43 -26.38 -3.37
C ALA A 114 -7.87 -26.93 -4.70
N GLU A 115 -8.66 -26.93 -5.77
CA GLU A 115 -8.20 -27.34 -7.12
C GLU A 115 -7.17 -26.35 -7.68
N THR A 116 -7.36 -25.05 -7.44
CA THR A 116 -6.38 -24.03 -7.84
C THR A 116 -5.09 -24.16 -7.02
N PHE A 117 -5.18 -24.56 -5.74
CA PHE A 117 -3.99 -24.80 -4.91
C PHE A 117 -3.17 -25.97 -5.47
N GLU A 118 -3.82 -27.07 -5.84
CA GLU A 118 -3.16 -28.23 -6.46
C GLU A 118 -2.59 -27.90 -7.85
N LEU A 119 -3.29 -27.09 -8.65
CA LEU A 119 -2.75 -26.59 -9.91
C LEU A 119 -1.48 -25.78 -9.69
N ASN A 120 -1.50 -24.83 -8.75
CA ASN A 120 -0.33 -24.01 -8.43
C ASN A 120 0.82 -24.87 -7.89
N ARG A 121 0.54 -25.89 -7.09
CA ARG A 121 1.54 -26.88 -6.64
C ARG A 121 2.28 -27.50 -7.83
N ALA A 122 1.52 -27.95 -8.84
CA ALA A 122 2.09 -28.55 -10.04
C ALA A 122 2.89 -27.55 -10.87
N ILE A 123 2.36 -26.34 -11.09
CA ILE A 123 3.03 -25.26 -11.85
C ILE A 123 4.37 -24.89 -11.21
N TYR A 124 4.39 -24.69 -9.89
CA TYR A 124 5.60 -24.28 -9.19
C TYR A 124 6.52 -25.44 -8.79
N GLY A 125 6.13 -26.69 -9.11
CA GLY A 125 6.92 -27.89 -8.81
C GLY A 125 7.11 -28.13 -7.31
N VAL A 126 6.10 -27.81 -6.50
CA VAL A 126 6.13 -28.01 -5.05
C VAL A 126 5.85 -29.48 -4.74
N ASP A 127 6.73 -30.10 -3.96
CA ASP A 127 6.55 -31.50 -3.56
C ASP A 127 5.29 -31.68 -2.70
N ARG A 128 4.71 -32.87 -2.75
CA ARG A 128 3.41 -33.14 -2.12
C ARG A 128 3.47 -32.98 -0.59
N ALA A 129 4.55 -33.39 0.05
CA ALA A 129 4.67 -33.33 1.51
C ALA A 129 4.71 -31.87 1.98
N THR A 130 5.53 -31.03 1.34
CA THR A 130 5.60 -29.62 1.71
C THR A 130 4.35 -28.86 1.30
N PHE A 131 3.70 -29.23 0.18
CA PHE A 131 2.41 -28.67 -0.19
C PHE A 131 1.34 -28.90 0.88
N VAL A 132 1.16 -30.15 1.32
CA VAL A 132 0.15 -30.50 2.33
C VAL A 132 0.41 -29.72 3.63
N LYS A 133 1.68 -29.66 4.05
CA LYS A 133 2.07 -28.91 5.24
C LYS A 133 1.75 -27.41 5.12
N HIS A 134 2.30 -26.73 4.12
CA HIS A 134 2.16 -25.26 4.05
C HIS A 134 0.76 -24.82 3.68
N THR A 135 0.11 -25.50 2.73
CA THR A 135 -1.26 -25.15 2.37
C THR A 135 -2.19 -25.40 3.56
N GLY A 136 -1.96 -26.46 4.35
CA GLY A 136 -2.67 -26.69 5.61
C GLY A 136 -2.49 -25.55 6.61
N GLU A 137 -1.25 -25.14 6.87
CA GLU A 137 -0.91 -24.00 7.74
C GLU A 137 -1.60 -22.70 7.26
N LEU A 138 -1.57 -22.42 5.95
CA LEU A 138 -2.21 -21.23 5.35
C LEU A 138 -3.74 -21.28 5.47
N VAL A 139 -4.35 -22.44 5.22
CA VAL A 139 -5.80 -22.64 5.29
C VAL A 139 -6.31 -22.47 6.72
N GLU A 140 -5.56 -22.98 7.70
CA GLU A 140 -5.86 -22.81 9.12
C GLU A 140 -5.70 -21.35 9.55
N LEU A 141 -4.57 -20.74 9.24
CA LEU A 141 -4.26 -19.36 9.64
C LEU A 141 -5.26 -18.34 9.08
N LEU A 142 -5.76 -18.58 7.86
CA LEU A 142 -6.79 -17.73 7.24
C LEU A 142 -8.22 -18.18 7.58
N GLY A 143 -8.40 -19.36 8.18
CA GLY A 143 -9.71 -19.90 8.54
C GLY A 143 -10.59 -20.17 7.31
N VAL A 144 -10.02 -20.78 6.26
CA VAL A 144 -10.72 -21.06 4.98
C VAL A 144 -10.92 -22.54 4.69
N GLY A 145 -10.85 -23.40 5.71
CA GLY A 145 -11.02 -24.85 5.58
C GLY A 145 -12.26 -25.25 4.78
N ASP A 146 -13.43 -24.76 5.18
CA ASP A 146 -14.70 -25.08 4.51
C ASP A 146 -14.85 -24.34 3.17
N ALA A 147 -14.44 -23.06 3.12
CA ALA A 147 -14.51 -22.24 1.92
C ALA A 147 -13.67 -22.83 0.77
N SER A 148 -12.50 -23.41 1.08
CA SER A 148 -11.61 -23.99 0.08
C SER A 148 -12.21 -25.18 -0.68
N ARG A 149 -13.27 -25.79 -0.15
CA ARG A 149 -13.97 -26.97 -0.71
C ARG A 149 -15.25 -26.63 -1.47
N LYS A 150 -15.71 -25.38 -1.38
CA LYS A 150 -16.91 -24.90 -2.08
C LYS A 150 -16.49 -24.23 -3.39
N PRO A 151 -17.29 -24.34 -4.48
CA PRO A 151 -17.04 -23.60 -5.70
C PRO A 151 -16.84 -22.10 -5.45
N THR A 152 -15.86 -21.48 -6.11
CA THR A 152 -15.48 -20.06 -5.89
C THR A 152 -16.66 -19.09 -6.01
N ARG A 153 -17.61 -19.39 -6.92
CA ARG A 153 -18.86 -18.62 -7.09
C ARG A 153 -19.79 -18.56 -5.88
N GLN A 154 -19.64 -19.48 -4.92
CA GLN A 154 -20.44 -19.54 -3.69
C GLN A 154 -19.76 -18.81 -2.51
N LEU A 155 -18.52 -18.35 -2.69
CA LEU A 155 -17.76 -17.69 -1.64
C LEU A 155 -18.10 -16.21 -1.57
N SER A 156 -18.16 -15.70 -0.34
CA SER A 156 -18.12 -14.26 -0.09
C SER A 156 -16.82 -13.65 -0.63
N LEU A 157 -16.80 -12.32 -0.84
CA LEU A 157 -15.61 -11.63 -1.32
C LEU A 157 -14.41 -11.81 -0.36
N GLY A 158 -14.66 -11.79 0.96
CA GLY A 158 -13.63 -12.00 1.98
C GLY A 158 -13.05 -13.42 1.96
N GLU A 159 -13.91 -14.45 1.93
CA GLU A 159 -13.47 -15.85 1.80
C GLU A 159 -12.67 -16.06 0.51
N ARG A 160 -13.13 -15.48 -0.60
CA ARG A 160 -12.44 -15.58 -1.87
C ARG A 160 -11.05 -14.94 -1.80
N MET A 161 -10.93 -13.75 -1.22
CA MET A 161 -9.64 -13.07 -1.08
C MET A 161 -8.66 -13.86 -0.20
N LYS A 162 -9.15 -14.45 0.90
CA LYS A 162 -8.34 -15.36 1.72
C LYS A 162 -7.84 -16.56 0.90
N CYS A 163 -8.72 -17.20 0.14
CA CYS A 163 -8.35 -18.30 -0.73
C CYS A 163 -7.36 -17.87 -1.84
N GLU A 164 -7.50 -16.67 -2.40
CA GLU A 164 -6.55 -16.10 -3.36
C GLU A 164 -5.14 -15.98 -2.76
N LEU A 165 -5.06 -15.57 -1.49
CA LEU A 165 -3.78 -15.49 -0.77
C LEU A 165 -3.20 -16.87 -0.50
N VAL A 166 -4.01 -17.84 -0.12
CA VAL A 166 -3.54 -19.24 0.01
C VAL A 166 -2.96 -19.70 -1.33
N ALA A 167 -3.70 -19.54 -2.44
CA ALA A 167 -3.26 -19.92 -3.78
C ALA A 167 -1.95 -19.24 -4.17
N ALA A 168 -1.82 -17.95 -3.86
CA ALA A 168 -0.66 -17.12 -4.15
C ALA A 168 0.60 -17.51 -3.35
N LEU A 169 0.44 -18.20 -2.21
CA LEU A 169 1.52 -18.48 -1.26
C LEU A 169 1.88 -19.96 -1.17
N VAL A 170 1.21 -20.83 -1.95
CA VAL A 170 1.47 -22.28 -2.04
C VAL A 170 2.96 -22.59 -2.23
N HIS A 171 3.65 -21.83 -3.08
CA HIS A 171 5.06 -22.03 -3.41
C HIS A 171 6.05 -21.30 -2.48
N ARG A 172 5.55 -20.69 -1.40
CA ARG A 172 6.31 -19.92 -0.40
C ARG A 172 7.31 -18.91 -1.01
N PRO A 173 6.80 -17.87 -1.70
CA PRO A 173 7.63 -16.82 -2.28
C PRO A 173 8.43 -16.05 -1.22
N ARG A 174 9.64 -15.61 -1.59
CA ARG A 174 10.52 -14.78 -0.76
C ARG A 174 10.24 -13.28 -0.90
N VAL A 175 9.53 -12.87 -1.94
CA VAL A 175 9.15 -11.47 -2.19
C VAL A 175 7.66 -11.41 -2.51
N LEU A 176 6.94 -10.57 -1.77
CA LEU A 176 5.52 -10.30 -1.94
C LEU A 176 5.33 -8.87 -2.46
N PHE A 177 4.81 -8.76 -3.66
CA PHE A 177 4.28 -7.52 -4.20
C PHE A 177 2.76 -7.53 -3.99
N LEU A 178 2.26 -6.65 -3.13
CA LEU A 178 0.83 -6.55 -2.85
C LEU A 178 0.32 -5.23 -3.41
N ASP A 179 -0.52 -5.31 -4.44
CA ASP A 179 -1.15 -4.15 -5.09
C ASP A 179 -2.60 -4.01 -4.63
N GLU A 180 -2.85 -3.11 -3.68
CA GLU A 180 -4.17 -2.87 -3.09
C GLU A 180 -4.86 -4.15 -2.59
N PRO A 181 -4.21 -4.96 -1.72
CA PRO A 181 -4.70 -6.30 -1.37
C PRO A 181 -5.99 -6.29 -0.52
N THR A 182 -6.33 -5.15 0.09
CA THR A 182 -7.46 -4.96 1.01
C THR A 182 -8.66 -4.28 0.37
N ILE A 183 -8.57 -3.91 -0.92
CA ILE A 183 -9.62 -3.18 -1.61
C ILE A 183 -10.93 -3.99 -1.66
N GLY A 184 -12.03 -3.35 -1.24
CA GLY A 184 -13.35 -3.97 -1.22
C GLY A 184 -13.59 -4.98 -0.09
N LEU A 185 -12.67 -5.09 0.87
CA LEU A 185 -12.84 -5.93 2.07
C LEU A 185 -13.40 -5.12 3.24
N ASP A 186 -14.17 -5.80 4.10
CA ASP A 186 -14.61 -5.23 5.38
C ASP A 186 -13.45 -5.09 6.39
N VAL A 187 -13.69 -4.30 7.45
CA VAL A 187 -12.67 -3.98 8.47
C VAL A 187 -12.13 -5.22 9.17
N THR A 188 -13.00 -6.18 9.53
CA THR A 188 -12.60 -7.41 10.22
C THR A 188 -11.65 -8.22 9.35
N MET A 189 -11.94 -8.31 8.06
CA MET A 189 -11.12 -8.99 7.07
C MET A 189 -9.78 -8.28 6.84
N GLN A 190 -9.77 -6.94 6.79
CA GLN A 190 -8.53 -6.17 6.70
C GLN A 190 -7.60 -6.47 7.88
N VAL A 191 -8.12 -6.51 9.11
CA VAL A 191 -7.34 -6.84 10.31
C VAL A 191 -6.76 -8.25 10.24
N ALA A 192 -7.57 -9.23 9.83
CA ALA A 192 -7.12 -10.61 9.65
C ALA A 192 -6.01 -10.71 8.60
N LEU A 193 -6.14 -10.01 7.48
CA LEU A 193 -5.15 -9.96 6.42
C LEU A 193 -3.83 -9.32 6.87
N ARG A 194 -3.90 -8.19 7.59
CA ARG A 194 -2.70 -7.55 8.17
C ARG A 194 -1.98 -8.50 9.12
N GLY A 195 -2.72 -9.16 10.02
CA GLY A 195 -2.17 -10.15 10.93
C GLY A 195 -1.46 -11.28 10.18
N PHE A 196 -2.12 -11.83 9.15
CA PHE A 196 -1.57 -12.88 8.30
C PHE A 196 -0.27 -12.46 7.59
N ILE A 197 -0.26 -11.32 6.90
CA ILE A 197 0.91 -10.84 6.15
C ILE A 197 2.09 -10.61 7.10
N ARG A 198 1.83 -10.03 8.28
CA ARG A 198 2.85 -9.81 9.31
C ARG A 198 3.45 -11.14 9.79
N SER A 199 2.60 -12.10 10.16
CA SER A 199 3.04 -13.43 10.59
C SER A 199 3.85 -14.14 9.51
N TYR A 200 3.42 -14.08 8.26
CA TYR A 200 4.13 -14.67 7.13
C TYR A 200 5.53 -14.06 6.93
N ASN A 201 5.63 -12.73 7.01
CA ASN A 201 6.91 -12.01 6.96
C ASN A 201 7.84 -12.42 8.12
N GLU A 202 7.32 -12.49 9.34
CA GLU A 202 8.11 -12.82 10.55
C GLU A 202 8.58 -14.28 10.54
N GLN A 203 7.75 -15.22 10.10
CA GLN A 203 8.07 -16.64 10.06
C GLN A 203 9.01 -17.03 8.91
N HIS A 204 8.93 -16.34 7.77
CA HIS A 204 9.65 -16.73 6.55
C HIS A 204 10.68 -15.70 6.06
N GLY A 205 10.78 -14.54 6.71
CA GLY A 205 11.67 -13.47 6.26
C GLY A 205 11.30 -12.93 4.86
N ALA A 206 10.03 -13.04 4.47
CA ALA A 206 9.57 -12.62 3.15
C ALA A 206 9.64 -11.10 3.00
N THR A 207 10.23 -10.60 1.93
CA THR A 207 10.30 -9.15 1.66
C THR A 207 8.95 -8.66 1.14
N LEU A 208 8.42 -7.58 1.68
CA LEU A 208 7.09 -7.06 1.33
C LEU A 208 7.19 -5.66 0.71
N LEU A 209 6.54 -5.48 -0.44
CA LEU A 209 6.26 -4.18 -1.03
C LEU A 209 4.75 -4.03 -1.22
N LEU A 210 4.14 -3.11 -0.47
CA LEU A 210 2.70 -2.92 -0.39
C LEU A 210 2.30 -1.57 -0.99
N THR A 211 1.35 -1.55 -1.94
CA THR A 211 0.57 -0.35 -2.25
C THR A 211 -0.80 -0.50 -1.56
N SER A 212 -1.26 0.57 -0.91
CA SER A 212 -2.61 0.64 -0.36
C SER A 212 -3.13 2.07 -0.40
N HIS A 213 -4.42 2.21 -0.65
CA HIS A 213 -5.18 3.44 -0.43
C HIS A 213 -5.64 3.60 1.02
N TYR A 214 -5.62 2.54 1.82
CA TYR A 214 -5.95 2.57 3.24
C TYR A 214 -4.68 2.75 4.07
N MET A 215 -4.54 3.90 4.73
CA MET A 215 -3.31 4.22 5.47
C MET A 215 -3.10 3.33 6.69
N ASP A 216 -4.18 2.84 7.30
CA ASP A 216 -4.11 1.86 8.38
C ASP A 216 -3.37 0.58 7.98
N ASP A 217 -3.47 0.14 6.72
CA ASP A 217 -2.71 -1.02 6.24
C ASP A 217 -1.22 -0.73 6.24
N VAL A 218 -0.86 0.44 5.72
CA VAL A 218 0.52 0.89 5.62
C VAL A 218 1.11 1.06 7.01
N GLN A 219 0.38 1.69 7.92
CA GLN A 219 0.81 1.89 9.30
C GLN A 219 0.98 0.56 10.05
N ALA A 220 0.07 -0.40 9.86
CA ALA A 220 0.13 -1.69 10.53
C ALA A 220 1.23 -2.62 9.99
N LEU A 221 1.58 -2.51 8.70
CA LEU A 221 2.48 -3.46 8.03
C LEU A 221 3.87 -2.88 7.72
N CYS A 222 3.98 -1.59 7.44
CA CYS A 222 5.14 -0.99 6.79
C CYS A 222 5.82 0.06 7.69
N PRO A 223 6.92 -0.28 8.39
CA PRO A 223 7.71 0.70 9.14
C PRO A 223 8.42 1.73 8.26
N ARG A 224 8.74 1.38 7.01
CA ARG A 224 9.37 2.23 5.99
C ARG A 224 8.40 2.46 4.84
N VAL A 225 8.42 3.66 4.28
CA VAL A 225 7.67 4.02 3.08
C VAL A 225 8.56 4.67 2.04
N LEU A 226 8.27 4.34 0.79
CA LEU A 226 8.76 4.97 -0.41
C LEU A 226 7.58 5.76 -0.98
N VAL A 227 7.68 7.08 -0.99
CA VAL A 227 6.67 7.93 -1.61
C VAL A 227 7.15 8.32 -2.99
N ILE A 228 6.28 8.14 -3.98
CA ILE A 228 6.52 8.56 -5.35
C ILE A 228 5.51 9.63 -5.78
N ASP A 229 5.97 10.54 -6.62
CA ASP A 229 5.14 11.55 -7.26
C ASP A 229 5.61 11.76 -8.70
N ARG A 230 4.68 11.77 -9.64
CA ARG A 230 4.94 11.88 -11.10
C ARG A 230 6.09 10.96 -11.59
N GLY A 231 6.16 9.73 -11.09
CA GLY A 231 7.16 8.74 -11.50
C GLY A 231 8.55 8.93 -10.88
N GLN A 232 8.72 9.82 -9.91
CA GLN A 232 9.98 10.07 -9.20
C GLN A 232 9.83 9.82 -7.70
N LEU A 233 10.94 9.47 -7.04
CA LEU A 233 10.97 9.23 -5.60
C LEU A 233 10.97 10.57 -4.86
N SER A 234 9.95 10.81 -4.04
CA SER A 234 9.82 12.02 -3.23
C SER A 234 10.31 11.84 -1.80
N TYR A 235 10.19 10.62 -1.26
CA TYR A 235 10.64 10.28 0.08
C TYR A 235 11.00 8.81 0.19
N ASP A 236 12.03 8.51 0.97
CA ASP A 236 12.43 7.16 1.35
C ASP A 236 12.86 7.17 2.81
N GLY A 237 12.12 6.48 3.67
CA GLY A 237 12.48 6.37 5.07
C GLY A 237 11.35 5.90 5.96
N SER A 238 11.53 6.08 7.27
CA SER A 238 10.54 5.68 8.27
C SER A 238 9.22 6.43 8.09
N LEU A 239 8.11 5.71 8.18
CA LEU A 239 6.77 6.30 8.18
C LEU A 239 6.57 7.26 9.35
N ALA A 240 7.02 6.86 10.55
CA ALA A 240 6.94 7.70 11.75
C ALA A 240 7.80 8.97 11.63
N ALA A 241 8.95 8.89 10.95
CA ALA A 241 9.75 10.08 10.66
C ALA A 241 9.07 11.03 9.67
N LEU A 242 8.41 10.49 8.64
CA LEU A 242 7.63 11.28 7.67
C LEU A 242 6.49 12.02 8.36
N ALA A 243 5.69 11.32 9.17
CA ALA A 243 4.59 11.90 9.93
C ALA A 243 5.05 13.06 10.81
N ARG A 244 6.09 12.84 11.62
CA ARG A 244 6.66 13.89 12.49
C ARG A 244 7.21 15.08 11.73
N ARG A 245 7.80 14.87 10.55
CA ARG A 245 8.37 15.95 9.72
C ARG A 245 7.29 16.87 9.16
N LEU A 246 6.20 16.31 8.66
CA LEU A 246 5.16 17.07 7.96
C LEU A 246 4.10 17.63 8.90
N ARG A 247 3.88 16.95 10.04
CA ARG A 247 2.93 17.35 11.08
C ARG A 247 3.56 17.09 12.46
N PRO A 248 4.39 18.02 12.97
CA PRO A 248 5.03 17.88 14.29
C PRO A 248 4.06 18.10 15.47
N GLU A 249 2.81 18.45 15.18
CA GLU A 249 1.75 18.68 16.16
C GLU A 249 1.01 17.37 16.45
N LYS A 250 0.57 17.20 17.70
CA LYS A 250 -0.34 16.14 18.14
C LYS A 250 -1.77 16.67 18.18
N ARG A 251 -2.73 15.78 17.99
CA ARG A 251 -4.14 16.06 18.26
C ARG A 251 -4.45 15.64 19.69
N VAL A 252 -5.02 16.55 20.46
CA VAL A 252 -5.56 16.25 21.79
C VAL A 252 -7.07 16.44 21.73
N THR A 253 -7.80 15.34 21.86
CA THR A 253 -9.25 15.34 21.92
C THR A 253 -9.66 15.33 23.39
N PHE A 254 -10.38 16.36 23.81
CA PHE A 254 -10.92 16.48 25.16
C PHE A 254 -12.42 16.21 25.14
N ARG A 255 -12.92 15.56 26.18
CA ARG A 255 -14.34 15.45 26.51
C ARG A 255 -14.61 16.23 27.79
N PHE A 256 -15.66 17.03 27.81
CA PHE A 256 -15.99 17.95 28.90
C PHE A 256 -17.28 17.56 29.62
N ALA A 257 -17.37 17.87 30.91
CA ALA A 257 -18.57 17.67 31.73
C ALA A 257 -19.65 18.71 31.41
N SER A 258 -19.25 19.90 30.98
CA SER A 258 -20.11 21.00 30.56
C SER A 258 -19.52 21.69 29.33
N PRO A 259 -20.35 22.40 28.54
CA PRO A 259 -19.87 23.19 27.40
C PRO A 259 -18.72 24.11 27.75
N VAL A 260 -17.70 24.14 26.88
CA VAL A 260 -16.53 25.02 26.99
C VAL A 260 -16.55 26.02 25.82
N ASP A 261 -16.15 27.26 26.09
CA ASP A 261 -16.07 28.31 25.09
C ASP A 261 -14.79 28.21 24.23
N ASP A 262 -14.90 28.66 22.99
CA ASP A 262 -13.79 28.57 22.03
C ASP A 262 -12.56 29.40 22.48
N ALA A 263 -12.76 30.46 23.27
CA ALA A 263 -11.69 31.30 23.79
C ALA A 263 -10.79 30.53 24.78
N ALA A 264 -11.36 29.73 25.68
CA ALA A 264 -10.59 28.92 26.61
C ALA A 264 -9.85 27.78 25.88
N LEU A 265 -10.44 27.19 24.83
CA LEU A 265 -9.78 26.18 23.99
C LEU A 265 -8.57 26.74 23.22
N ALA A 266 -8.68 27.97 22.71
CA ALA A 266 -7.59 28.64 22.01
C ALA A 266 -6.36 28.86 22.90
N ALA A 267 -6.54 28.94 24.23
CA ALA A 267 -5.45 29.05 25.19
C ALA A 267 -4.69 27.73 25.43
N ILE A 268 -5.26 26.60 24.99
CA ILE A 268 -4.67 25.25 25.08
C ILE A 268 -3.93 24.89 23.79
N GLY A 269 -4.52 25.19 22.63
CA GLY A 269 -3.93 24.88 21.34
C GLY A 269 -4.76 25.37 20.17
N ARG A 270 -4.31 25.08 18.94
CA ARG A 270 -5.04 25.45 17.73
C ARG A 270 -6.22 24.49 17.54
N ARG A 271 -7.45 25.00 17.59
CA ARG A 271 -8.65 24.20 17.35
C ARG A 271 -8.67 23.59 15.94
N VAL A 272 -8.98 22.30 15.86
CA VAL A 272 -9.03 21.54 14.59
C VAL A 272 -10.45 21.11 14.28
N GLU A 273 -11.11 20.49 15.26
CA GLU A 273 -12.46 19.95 15.12
C GLU A 273 -13.23 20.12 16.44
N SER A 274 -14.54 20.31 16.36
CA SER A 274 -15.44 20.32 17.52
C SER A 274 -16.79 19.77 17.09
N PRO A 275 -16.97 18.45 17.16
CA PRO A 275 -18.20 17.81 16.71
C PRO A 275 -19.42 18.23 17.55
N ASP A 276 -19.21 18.62 18.82
CA ASP A 276 -20.25 19.16 19.70
C ASP A 276 -19.63 20.00 20.84
N ALA A 277 -20.47 20.61 21.68
CA ALA A 277 -20.03 21.46 22.79
C ALA A 277 -19.34 20.70 23.94
N SER A 278 -19.44 19.36 23.96
CA SER A 278 -18.85 18.48 24.98
C SER A 278 -17.57 17.79 24.50
N ARG A 279 -17.16 17.98 23.24
CA ARG A 279 -15.96 17.36 22.67
C ARG A 279 -15.23 18.32 21.74
N ALA A 280 -13.95 18.57 21.99
CA ALA A 280 -13.11 19.39 21.13
C ALA A 280 -11.74 18.75 20.90
N THR A 281 -11.22 18.92 19.68
CA THR A 281 -9.88 18.47 19.29
C THR A 281 -9.02 19.68 18.97
N VAL A 282 -7.88 19.78 19.67
CA VAL A 282 -6.87 20.83 19.46
C VAL A 282 -5.55 20.23 18.97
N GLN A 283 -4.86 20.98 18.13
CA GLN A 283 -3.49 20.74 17.70
C GLN A 283 -2.53 21.44 18.66
N VAL A 284 -1.57 20.67 19.16
CA VAL A 284 -0.53 21.14 20.08
C VAL A 284 0.81 20.63 19.58
N PRO A 285 1.87 21.45 19.53
CA PRO A 285 3.22 20.95 19.24
C PRO A 285 3.56 19.75 20.13
N ALA A 286 4.18 18.71 19.58
CA ALA A 286 4.45 17.47 20.34
C ALA A 286 5.19 17.71 21.67
N ALA A 287 6.09 18.70 21.71
CA ALA A 287 6.83 19.07 22.92
C ALA A 287 5.98 19.77 23.99
N ALA A 288 4.88 20.40 23.61
CA ALA A 288 4.00 21.19 24.48
C ALA A 288 2.76 20.43 24.95
N VAL A 289 2.58 19.16 24.54
CA VAL A 289 1.39 18.35 24.88
C VAL A 289 1.19 18.25 26.39
N GLY A 290 2.26 18.00 27.15
CA GLY A 290 2.18 17.87 28.60
C GLY A 290 1.68 19.15 29.28
N GLU A 291 2.20 20.31 28.88
CA GLU A 291 1.77 21.61 29.41
C GLU A 291 0.32 21.91 29.01
N ALA A 292 -0.04 21.68 27.75
CA ALA A 292 -1.39 21.90 27.25
C ALA A 292 -2.43 21.03 27.98
N VAL A 293 -2.14 19.74 28.18
CA VAL A 293 -3.01 18.82 28.92
C VAL A 293 -3.13 19.25 30.39
N ALA A 294 -2.02 19.59 31.05
CA ALA A 294 -2.06 20.04 32.44
C ALA A 294 -2.90 21.31 32.60
N ARG A 295 -2.72 22.28 31.70
CA ARG A 295 -3.51 23.52 31.68
C ARG A 295 -4.99 23.23 31.44
N ALA A 296 -5.33 22.35 30.51
CA ALA A 296 -6.72 21.96 30.23
C ALA A 296 -7.37 21.30 31.45
N LEU A 297 -6.69 20.36 32.13
CA LEU A 297 -7.21 19.70 33.32
C LEU A 297 -7.44 20.67 34.50
N GLN A 298 -6.68 21.76 34.58
CA GLN A 298 -6.80 22.77 35.64
C GLN A 298 -7.87 23.83 35.35
N THR A 299 -8.08 24.17 34.08
CA THR A 299 -8.89 25.33 33.69
C THR A 299 -10.22 24.95 33.05
N LEU A 300 -10.35 23.71 32.55
CA LEU A 300 -11.52 23.22 31.85
C LEU A 300 -12.13 22.02 32.59
N PRO A 301 -13.46 21.80 32.47
CA PRO A 301 -14.15 20.68 33.10
C PRO A 301 -13.93 19.37 32.30
N VAL A 302 -12.68 18.94 32.14
CA VAL A 302 -12.31 17.73 31.39
C VAL A 302 -12.74 16.47 32.15
N VAL A 303 -13.43 15.57 31.45
CA VAL A 303 -13.84 14.24 31.94
C VAL A 303 -12.96 13.15 31.36
N ASP A 304 -12.52 13.31 30.11
CA ASP A 304 -11.71 12.34 29.39
C ASP A 304 -10.84 13.06 28.36
N LEU A 305 -9.70 12.46 28.01
CA LEU A 305 -8.81 12.98 26.98
C LEU A 305 -8.10 11.88 26.22
N THR A 306 -7.80 12.15 24.95
CA THR A 306 -7.05 11.25 24.08
C THR A 306 -6.00 12.05 23.31
N VAL A 307 -4.76 11.57 23.30
CA VAL A 307 -3.64 12.18 22.56
C VAL A 307 -3.26 11.26 21.41
N GLU A 308 -3.35 11.77 20.19
CA GLU A 308 -3.12 11.00 18.96
C GLU A 308 -2.19 11.74 18.00
N ASP A 309 -1.55 10.98 17.12
CA ASP A 309 -0.91 11.55 15.93
C ASP A 309 -1.99 12.01 14.92
N PRO A 310 -1.71 13.03 14.11
CA PRO A 310 -2.57 13.37 12.98
C PRO A 310 -2.75 12.17 12.04
N PRO A 311 -3.94 11.98 11.45
CA PRO A 311 -4.19 10.89 10.53
C PRO A 311 -3.22 10.94 9.36
N LEU A 312 -2.73 9.78 8.93
CA LEU A 312 -1.68 9.69 7.93
C LEU A 312 -2.14 10.21 6.56
N GLU A 313 -3.44 10.17 6.28
CA GLU A 313 -4.05 10.76 5.09
C GLU A 313 -3.75 12.27 4.98
N GLU A 314 -3.81 13.00 6.10
CA GLU A 314 -3.49 14.43 6.12
C GLU A 314 -1.99 14.70 5.96
N VAL A 315 -1.15 13.83 6.52
CA VAL A 315 0.30 13.86 6.33
C VAL A 315 0.62 13.68 4.84
N MET A 316 -0.02 12.71 4.18
CA MET A 316 0.16 12.45 2.75
C MET A 316 -0.39 13.59 1.88
N ALA A 317 -1.56 14.14 2.22
CA ALA A 317 -2.11 15.30 1.52
C ALA A 317 -1.15 16.50 1.57
N ALA A 318 -0.61 16.80 2.76
CA ALA A 318 0.35 17.88 2.94
C ALA A 318 1.63 17.70 2.12
N LEU A 319 2.13 16.46 2.01
CA LEU A 319 3.30 16.14 1.22
C LEU A 319 3.10 16.45 -0.27
N PHE A 320 1.91 16.16 -0.81
CA PHE A 320 1.60 16.40 -2.23
C PHE A 320 1.22 17.86 -2.50
N GLU A 321 0.63 18.57 -1.53
CA GLU A 321 0.32 20.00 -1.62
C GLU A 321 1.58 20.89 -1.60
N GLN A 322 2.58 20.57 -0.76
CA GLN A 322 3.84 21.33 -0.74
C GLN A 322 4.57 21.33 -2.09
N ARG A 323 4.25 20.38 -2.97
CA ARG A 323 4.86 20.25 -4.31
C ARG A 323 3.96 20.73 -5.45
N SER A 324 2.69 21.03 -5.20
CA SER A 324 1.80 21.63 -6.21
C SER A 324 1.96 23.15 -6.28
N VAL A 325 2.54 23.79 -5.26
CA VAL A 325 3.02 25.17 -5.34
C VAL A 325 4.32 25.17 -6.15
N PRO A 326 4.38 25.82 -7.32
CA PRO A 326 5.65 26.01 -8.01
C PRO A 326 6.57 26.79 -7.07
N GLU A 327 7.83 26.37 -6.92
CA GLU A 327 8.88 27.29 -6.52
C GLU A 327 8.81 28.47 -7.51
N ALA A 328 8.17 29.56 -7.09
CA ALA A 328 8.32 30.83 -7.73
C ALA A 328 9.82 31.13 -7.64
N ALA A 329 10.49 31.05 -8.78
CA ALA A 329 11.88 31.40 -8.94
C ALA A 329 12.13 32.74 -8.22
N SER A 330 12.83 32.65 -7.09
CA SER A 330 13.47 33.82 -6.50
C SER A 330 14.67 34.11 -7.38
N GLY A 331 14.60 35.25 -8.07
CA GLY A 331 15.64 35.76 -8.96
C GLY A 331 16.87 36.29 -8.25
#